data_AF-A0A0B2PEB8-F1
#
_entry.id   AF-A0A0B2PEB8-F1
#
_cell.length_a   1.000
_cell.length_b   1.000
_cell.length_c   1.000
_cell.angle_alpha   90.00
_cell.angle_beta   90.00
_cell.angle_gamma   90.00
#
_symmetry.space_group_name_H-M   'P 1'
#
loop_
_entity.id
_entity.type
_entity.pdbx_description
1 polymer ?
#
loop_
_entity_poly.entity_id
_entity_poly.type
_entity_poly.pdbx_seq_one_letter_code
_entity_poly.pdbx_strand_id
1 'polypeptide(L)' 'WQLLKPDILRFIDEFHANGIFPRGGNASFLALIPKKVDPQVLNDYRPISLIGCMYKIVAKILAKRM' A
#
# COMPACT_ATOMS: atom_id res chain seq x y z
N TRP A 1 -13.48 2.76 13.86
CA TRP A 1 -14.11 3.48 12.72
C TRP A 1 -14.39 4.94 13.05
N GLN A 2 -15.06 5.24 14.17
CA GLN A 2 -15.40 6.61 14.57
C GLN A 2 -14.19 7.59 14.57
N LEU A 3 -13.02 7.14 15.02
CA LEU A 3 -11.79 7.95 15.03
C LEU A 3 -11.18 8.16 13.63
N LEU A 4 -11.02 7.09 12.84
CA LEU A 4 -10.26 7.12 11.58
C LEU A 4 -11.10 7.52 10.36
N LYS A 5 -12.44 7.39 10.43
CA LYS A 5 -13.35 7.65 9.32
C LYS A 5 -13.18 9.06 8.74
N PRO A 6 -13.12 10.14 9.54
CA PRO A 6 -13.02 11.50 9.00
C PRO A 6 -11.75 11.68 8.16
N ASP A 7 -10.61 11.18 8.65
CA ASP A 7 -9.33 11.31 7.95
C ASP A 7 -9.27 10.48 6.67
N ILE A 8 -9.79 9.24 6.71
CA ILE A 8 -9.84 8.38 5.54
C ILE A 8 -10.72 9.00 4.46
N LEU A 9 -11.90 9.51 4.81
CA LEU A 9 -12.80 10.14 3.84
C LEU A 9 -12.19 11.40 3.24
N ARG A 10 -11.63 12.28 4.09
CA ARG A 10 -10.94 13.49 3.61
C ARG A 10 -9.83 13.17 2.62
N PHE A 11 -9.00 12.16 2.91
CA PHE A 11 -7.96 11.71 1.99
C PHE A 11 -8.52 11.22 0.65
N ILE A 12 -9.60 10.44 0.67
CA ILE A 12 -10.23 9.92 -0.56
C ILE A 12 -10.84 11.06 -1.38
N ASP A 13 -11.48 12.04 -0.74
CA ASP A 13 -12.05 13.21 -1.41
C ASP A 13 -10.96 14.07 -2.05
N GLU A 14 -9.86 14.33 -1.33
CA GLU A 14 -8.69 15.05 -1.85
C GLU A 14 -8.06 14.31 -3.04
N PHE A 15 -7.89 12.98 -2.94
CA PHE A 15 -7.39 12.15 -4.03
C PHE A 15 -8.34 12.14 -5.23
N HIS A 16 -9.65 12.08 -5.00
CA HIS A 16 -10.65 12.08 -6.07
C HIS A 16 -10.68 13.41 -6.83
N ALA A 17 -10.56 14.53 -6.12
CA ALA A 17 -10.57 15.86 -6.73
C ALA A 17 -9.27 16.16 -7.51
N ASN A 18 -8.11 15.74 -7.01
CA ASN A 18 -6.81 16.16 -7.55
C ASN A 18 -6.06 15.06 -8.30
N GLY A 19 -6.38 13.78 -8.06
CA GLY A 19 -5.68 12.62 -8.63
C GLY A 19 -4.23 12.43 -8.12
N ILE A 20 -3.84 13.11 -7.04
CA ILE A 20 -2.45 13.16 -6.55
C ILE A 20 -2.34 12.45 -5.20
N PHE A 21 -1.30 11.62 -5.04
CA PHE A 21 -0.88 11.14 -3.73
C PHE A 21 0.09 12.13 -3.08
N PRO A 22 -0.04 12.40 -1.77
CA PRO A 22 0.98 13.12 -1.03
C PRO A 22 2.35 12.48 -1.20
N ARG A 23 3.40 13.30 -1.13
CA ARG A 23 4.78 12.81 -1.27
C ARG A 23 5.06 11.72 -0.24
N GLY A 24 5.50 10.56 -0.71
CA GLY A 24 5.74 9.38 0.14
C GLY A 24 4.48 8.55 0.46
N GLY A 25 3.29 8.96 0.03
CA GLY A 25 2.03 8.22 0.26
C GLY A 25 1.96 6.88 -0.48
N ASN A 26 2.78 6.69 -1.51
CA ASN A 26 2.99 5.44 -2.23
C ASN A 26 4.35 4.78 -1.92
N ALA A 27 5.09 5.29 -0.92
CA ALA A 27 6.34 4.66 -0.51
C ALA A 27 6.06 3.26 0.03
N SER A 28 6.95 2.33 -0.29
CA SER A 28 6.88 0.95 0.18
C SER A 28 8.22 0.46 0.64
N PHE A 29 8.23 -0.35 1.69
CA PHE A 29 9.41 -1.10 2.10
C PHE A 29 9.37 -2.51 1.52
N LEU A 30 10.49 -2.97 0.96
CA LEU A 30 10.63 -4.34 0.51
C LEU A 30 11.21 -5.19 1.64
N ALA A 31 10.45 -6.15 2.13
CA ALA A 31 10.92 -7.15 3.07
C ALA A 31 11.16 -8.48 2.33
N LEU A 32 12.33 -9.10 2.55
CA LEU A 32 12.67 -10.41 1.99
C LEU A 32 12.45 -11.47 3.05
N ILE A 33 11.44 -12.33 2.87
CA ILE A 33 11.14 -13.42 3.81
C ILE A 33 11.79 -14.71 3.28
N PRO A 34 12.64 -15.40 4.07
CA PRO A 34 13.26 -16.64 3.63
C PRO A 34 12.21 -17.76 3.48
N LYS A 35 12.34 -18.57 2.42
CA LYS A 35 11.48 -19.74 2.16
C LYS A 35 12.02 -21.04 2.78
N LYS A 36 13.31 -21.09 3.09
CA LYS A 36 14.02 -22.25 3.62
C LYS A 36 15.04 -21.82 4.67
N VAL A 37 15.52 -22.78 5.47
CA VAL A 37 16.66 -22.59 6.38
C VAL A 37 17.90 -22.34 5.52
N ASP A 38 18.69 -21.32 5.90
CA ASP A 38 19.90 -20.91 5.21
C ASP A 38 19.70 -20.56 3.71
N PRO A 39 19.01 -19.45 3.41
CA PRO A 39 18.82 -18.97 2.04
C PRO A 39 20.14 -18.49 1.43
N GLN A 40 20.46 -18.96 0.23
CA GLN A 40 21.75 -18.70 -0.44
C GLN A 40 21.59 -17.84 -1.70
N VAL A 41 20.41 -17.84 -2.32
CA VAL A 41 20.13 -17.07 -3.53
C VAL A 41 18.85 -16.24 -3.39
N LEU A 42 18.71 -15.18 -4.19
CA LEU A 42 17.53 -14.31 -4.17
C LEU A 42 16.20 -15.09 -4.35
N ASN A 43 16.22 -16.15 -5.15
CA ASN A 43 15.03 -17.01 -5.36
C ASN A 43 14.60 -17.77 -4.09
N ASP A 44 15.47 -17.91 -3.10
CA ASP A 44 15.14 -18.49 -1.79
C ASP A 44 14.32 -17.53 -0.92
N TYR A 45 14.15 -16.28 -1.34
CA TYR A 45 13.33 -15.29 -0.66
C TYR A 45 11.98 -15.10 -1.36
N ARG A 46 10.96 -14.78 -0.56
CA ARG A 46 9.68 -14.25 -1.01
C ARG A 46 9.70 -12.74 -0.72
N PRO A 47 9.71 -11.88 -1.74
CA PRO A 47 9.57 -10.45 -1.52
C PRO A 47 8.13 -10.12 -1.06
N ILE A 48 8.00 -9.27 -0.05
CA ILE A 48 6.74 -8.65 0.36
C ILE A 48 6.91 -7.14 0.33
N SER A 49 6.02 -6.45 -0.39
CA SER A 49 5.94 -4.99 -0.36
C SER A 49 5.03 -4.54 0.78
N LEU A 50 5.63 -3.85 1.75
CA LEU A 50 4.95 -3.18 2.85
C LEU A 50 4.60 -1.76 2.41
N ILE A 51 3.42 -1.63 1.80
CA ILE A 51 2.85 -0.35 1.38
C ILE A 51 1.71 0.08 2.31
N GLY A 52 1.59 1.40 2.50
CA GLY A 52 0.58 2.01 3.37
C GLY A 52 -0.85 1.62 3.01
N CYS A 53 -1.72 1.52 4.01
CA CYS A 53 -3.12 1.10 3.83
C CYS A 53 -3.93 2.06 2.95
N MET A 54 -3.65 3.36 2.98
CA MET A 54 -4.34 4.36 2.18
C MET A 54 -4.19 4.09 0.67
N TYR A 55 -2.98 3.75 0.23
CA TYR A 55 -2.74 3.34 -1.15
C TYR A 55 -3.57 2.10 -1.52
N LYS A 56 -3.63 1.10 -0.64
CA LYS A 56 -4.40 -0.14 -0.88
C LYS A 56 -5.91 0.14 -0.98
N ILE A 57 -6.43 1.06 -0.18
CA ILE A 57 -7.84 1.47 -0.24
C ILE A 57 -8.16 2.08 -1.60
N VAL A 58 -7.36 3.06 -2.03
CA VAL A 58 -7.53 3.71 -3.35
C VAL A 58 -7.41 2.69 -4.49
N ALA A 59 -6.36 1.85 -4.47
CA ALA A 59 -6.16 0.83 -5.49
C ALA A 59 -7.38 -0.11 -5.61
N LYS A 60 -7.97 -0.50 -4.48
CA LYS A 60 -9.17 -1.34 -4.46
C LYS A 60 -10.41 -0.62 -4.99
N ILE A 61 -10.56 0.68 -4.71
CA ILE A 61 -11.66 1.49 -5.26
C ILE A 61 -11.51 1.59 -6.77
N LEU A 62 -10.32 1.90 -7.28
CA LEU A 62 -10.05 2.02 -8.72
C LEU A 62 -10.26 0.69 -9.45
N ALA A 63 -9.76 -0.42 -8.89
CA ALA A 63 -9.94 -1.75 -9.47
C ALA A 63 -11.42 -2.18 -9.55
N LYS A 64 -12.30 -1.64 -8.71
CA LYS A 64 -13.76 -1.87 -8.80
C LYS A 64 -14.46 -1.00 -9.85
N ARG A 65 -13.81 0.07 -10.32
CA ARG A 65 -14.35 0.96 -11.37
C ARG A 65 -13.93 0.51 -12.77
N MET A 66 -12.98 -0.44 -12.85
CA MET A 66 -12.63 -1.20 -14.05
C MET A 66 -13.55 -2.41 -14.19
#